data_AF-A0AAD9ZER1-F1
#
_entry.id   AF-A0AAD9ZER1-F1
#
_cell.length_a   1.000
_cell.length_b   1.000
_cell.length_c   1.000
_cell.angle_alpha   90.00
_cell.angle_beta   90.00
_cell.angle_gamma   90.00
#
_symmetry.space_group_name_H-M   'P 1'
#
loop_
_entity.id
_entity.type
_entity.pdbx_description
1 polymer ?
#
loop_
_entity_poly.entity_id
_entity_poly.type
_entity_poly.pdbx_seq_one_letter_code
_entity_poly.pdbx_strand_id
1 'polypeptide(L)'
;MNSNINIKDVEERSNDNKSVHARCSLSTVRATSTPAYTMAGTVSDLASIYRAWLDCTSQGRWNDLPKYMHSTYTYNGQEFDPQTFVTLVQREANRFAGFTINVDAILIDDGAQCLSCRLYSKGRPTETIFGYEPPGQDVYFVEHHFAWFTAGKLSKTLFTLDFKSVSYQFRHPDAEYALDLLGQSPTLATKTLSRQSLEDAFGAYLGCVNDWKMKSDLARFCHSEMTHNGEKLTVD
;
A
#
# COMPACT_ATOMS: atom_id res chain seq x y z
N MET A 1 -6.17 -16.62 29.66
CA MET A 1 -6.84 -15.32 29.38
C MET A 1 -5.81 -14.23 29.60
N ASN A 2 -5.69 -13.31 28.65
CA ASN A 2 -4.61 -12.34 28.42
C ASN A 2 -3.41 -12.90 27.62
N SER A 3 -3.61 -13.04 26.32
CA SER A 3 -2.52 -13.07 25.33
C SER A 3 -2.33 -11.65 24.77
N ASN A 4 -1.47 -10.88 25.44
CA ASN A 4 -0.92 -9.64 24.87
C ASN A 4 -0.06 -10.04 23.66
N ILE A 5 -0.55 -9.78 22.45
CA ILE A 5 0.30 -9.84 21.26
C ILE A 5 1.15 -8.58 21.29
N ASN A 6 2.43 -8.76 21.63
CA ASN A 6 3.41 -7.68 21.66
C ASN A 6 3.78 -7.33 20.21
N ILE A 7 3.80 -6.05 19.85
CA ILE A 7 4.18 -5.62 18.49
C ILE A 7 5.64 -6.02 18.17
N LYS A 8 6.48 -6.25 19.19
CA LYS A 8 7.79 -6.90 19.00
C LYS A 8 7.71 -8.31 18.40
N ASP A 9 6.63 -9.07 18.66
CA ASP A 9 6.44 -10.41 18.10
C ASP A 9 6.12 -10.37 16.59
N VAL A 10 5.62 -9.23 16.09
CA VAL A 10 5.39 -8.99 14.65
C VAL A 10 6.69 -8.56 13.96
N GLU A 11 7.52 -7.75 14.62
CA GLU A 11 8.83 -7.32 14.10
C GLU A 11 9.89 -8.45 14.14
N GLU A 12 9.93 -9.29 15.18
CA GLU A 12 10.85 -10.44 15.25
C GLU A 12 10.51 -11.50 14.18
N ARG A 13 9.22 -11.76 13.93
CA ARG A 13 8.80 -12.69 12.85
C ARG A 13 9.09 -12.18 11.45
N SER A 14 9.22 -10.87 11.26
CA SER A 14 9.66 -10.28 9.99
C SER A 14 11.16 -10.49 9.74
N ASN A 15 11.97 -10.58 10.79
CA ASN A 15 13.43 -10.77 10.69
C ASN A 15 13.85 -12.25 10.60
N ASP A 16 12.99 -13.18 11.04
CA ASP A 16 13.25 -14.63 10.94
C ASP A 16 12.90 -15.25 9.58
N ASN A 17 12.41 -14.46 8.62
CA ASN A 17 12.14 -14.93 7.26
C ASN A 17 13.43 -15.01 6.42
N LYS A 18 14.45 -15.70 6.95
CA LYS A 18 15.61 -16.13 6.17
C LYS A 18 15.20 -17.32 5.31
N SER A 19 15.17 -17.10 4.00
CA SER A 19 15.17 -18.14 2.97
C SER A 19 13.99 -19.12 2.99
N VAL A 20 12.88 -18.72 2.35
CA VAL A 20 12.00 -19.68 1.68
C VAL A 20 11.90 -19.29 0.21
N HIS A 21 12.65 -20.01 -0.63
CA HIS A 21 12.43 -20.00 -2.08
C HIS A 21 11.02 -20.51 -2.38
N ALA A 22 10.06 -19.60 -2.49
CA ALA A 22 8.76 -19.90 -3.08
C ALA A 22 8.92 -19.90 -4.61
N ARG A 23 9.08 -21.08 -5.20
CA ARG A 23 8.91 -21.27 -6.64
C ARG A 23 7.44 -20.99 -6.98
N CYS A 24 7.20 -19.83 -7.60
CA CYS A 24 5.91 -19.52 -8.21
C CYS A 24 5.83 -20.26 -9.54
N SER A 25 5.10 -21.38 -9.59
CA SER A 25 4.77 -22.03 -10.85
C SER A 25 3.69 -21.21 -11.57
N LEU A 26 4.06 -20.63 -12.71
CA LEU A 26 3.15 -20.01 -13.67
C LEU A 26 2.21 -21.08 -14.25
N SER A 27 0.95 -21.10 -13.82
CA SER A 27 -0.11 -21.82 -14.53
C SER A 27 -0.77 -20.90 -15.55
N THR A 28 -0.66 -21.26 -16.83
CA THR A 28 -1.29 -20.56 -17.96
C THR A 28 -2.80 -20.67 -17.88
N VAL A 29 -3.50 -19.55 -17.67
CA VAL A 29 -4.96 -19.46 -17.82
C VAL A 29 -5.28 -18.90 -19.21
N ARG A 30 -6.07 -19.64 -19.98
CA ARG A 30 -6.52 -19.26 -21.32
C ARG A 30 -7.46 -18.06 -21.24
N ALA A 31 -7.19 -17.06 -22.10
CA ALA A 31 -8.04 -15.90 -22.31
C ALA A 31 -9.39 -16.29 -22.95
N THR A 32 -10.48 -15.72 -22.45
CA THR A 32 -11.73 -15.58 -23.19
C THR A 32 -12.16 -14.11 -23.20
N SER A 33 -12.75 -13.73 -24.33
CA SER A 33 -12.92 -12.41 -24.93
C SER A 33 -13.61 -11.31 -24.11
N THR A 34 -13.19 -10.07 -24.43
CA THR A 34 -13.65 -8.74 -24.02
C THR A 34 -15.11 -8.42 -24.38
N PRO A 35 -15.71 -7.39 -23.72
CA PRO A 35 -16.18 -6.26 -24.53
C PRO A 35 -15.63 -4.90 -24.05
N ALA A 36 -15.61 -3.97 -25.00
CA ALA A 36 -15.01 -2.65 -24.98
C ALA A 36 -15.46 -1.74 -23.83
N TYR A 37 -14.56 -0.89 -23.33
CA TYR A 37 -14.90 0.19 -22.40
C TYR A 37 -14.52 1.57 -22.95
N THR A 38 -15.49 2.47 -22.85
CA THR A 38 -15.53 3.84 -23.35
C THR A 38 -14.93 4.80 -22.33
N MET A 39 -14.13 5.77 -22.79
CA MET A 39 -13.50 6.81 -21.98
C MET A 39 -14.53 7.80 -21.38
N ALA A 40 -14.88 7.59 -20.11
CA ALA A 40 -15.27 8.58 -19.09
C ALA A 40 -15.17 7.85 -17.74
N GLY A 41 -14.13 8.13 -16.95
CA GLY A 41 -13.69 7.26 -15.85
C GLY A 41 -14.75 7.02 -14.78
N THR A 42 -15.50 5.93 -14.88
CA THR A 42 -16.26 5.40 -13.75
C THR A 42 -15.25 4.91 -12.71
N VAL A 43 -15.35 5.43 -11.48
CA VAL A 43 -14.57 4.88 -10.36
C VAL A 43 -14.97 3.41 -10.20
N SER A 44 -14.01 2.49 -10.29
CA SER A 44 -14.26 1.07 -10.07
C SER A 44 -14.93 0.85 -8.70
N ASP A 45 -15.88 -0.09 -8.65
CA ASP A 45 -16.58 -0.44 -7.42
C ASP A 45 -15.59 -0.83 -6.30
N LEU A 46 -14.45 -1.44 -6.65
CA LEU A 46 -13.39 -1.79 -5.70
C LEU A 46 -12.79 -0.56 -5.03
N ALA A 47 -12.44 0.46 -5.82
CA ALA A 47 -11.93 1.72 -5.28
C ALA A 47 -12.98 2.43 -4.43
N SER A 48 -14.25 2.41 -4.85
CA SER A 48 -15.34 2.99 -4.09
C SER A 48 -15.53 2.31 -2.73
N ILE A 49 -15.54 0.97 -2.69
CA ILE A 49 -15.64 0.18 -1.45
C ILE A 49 -14.45 0.44 -0.55
N TYR A 50 -13.23 0.44 -1.10
CA TYR A 50 -12.01 0.65 -0.31
C TYR A 50 -11.93 2.05 0.28
N ARG A 51 -12.27 3.09 -0.50
CA ARG A 51 -12.37 4.47 -0.01
C ARG A 51 -13.44 4.58 1.08
N ALA A 52 -14.60 3.95 0.89
CA ALA A 52 -15.63 3.95 1.91
C ALA A 52 -15.17 3.25 3.22
N TRP A 53 -14.37 2.18 3.13
CA TRP A 53 -13.75 1.53 4.29
C TRP A 53 -12.72 2.44 5.00
N LEU A 54 -11.88 3.15 4.24
CA LEU A 54 -10.92 4.14 4.78
C LEU A 54 -11.63 5.35 5.44
N ASP A 55 -12.67 5.88 4.79
CA ASP A 55 -13.47 6.99 5.32
C ASP A 55 -14.22 6.58 6.59
N CYS A 56 -14.75 5.36 6.62
CA CYS A 56 -15.41 4.79 7.79
C CYS A 56 -14.44 4.70 8.98
N THR A 57 -13.20 4.29 8.73
CA THR A 57 -12.11 4.26 9.72
C THR A 57 -11.75 5.67 10.20
N SER A 58 -11.50 6.61 9.29
CA SER A 58 -11.12 7.98 9.62
C SER A 58 -12.20 8.75 10.39
N GLN A 59 -13.48 8.43 10.16
CA GLN A 59 -14.62 9.04 10.86
C GLN A 59 -15.00 8.32 12.15
N GLY A 60 -14.29 7.25 12.52
CA GLY A 60 -14.57 6.47 13.73
C GLY A 60 -15.93 5.78 13.72
N ARG A 61 -16.49 5.45 12.55
CA ARG A 61 -17.76 4.73 12.42
C ARG A 61 -17.57 3.22 12.60
N TRP A 62 -17.10 2.82 13.78
CA TRP A 62 -16.67 1.44 14.06
C TRP A 62 -17.77 0.39 13.86
N ASN A 63 -19.02 0.71 14.17
CA ASN A 63 -20.16 -0.18 13.95
C ASN A 63 -20.47 -0.42 12.46
N ASP A 64 -20.10 0.53 11.60
CA ASP A 64 -20.30 0.44 10.16
C ASP A 64 -19.16 -0.30 9.45
N LEU A 65 -17.96 -0.28 10.02
CA LEU A 65 -16.75 -0.79 9.37
C LEU A 65 -16.86 -2.27 8.90
N PRO A 66 -17.48 -3.21 9.65
CA PRO A 66 -17.61 -4.60 9.22
C PRO A 66 -18.41 -4.79 7.92
N LYS A 67 -19.27 -3.85 7.51
CA LYS A 67 -20.11 -4.01 6.32
C LYS A 67 -19.29 -4.11 5.03
N TYR A 68 -18.11 -3.51 5.02
CA TYR A 68 -17.17 -3.51 3.90
C TYR A 68 -16.25 -4.74 3.88
N MET A 69 -16.28 -5.58 4.91
CA MET A 69 -15.35 -6.68 5.11
C MET A 69 -16.00 -8.04 4.85
N HIS A 70 -15.25 -8.93 4.21
CA HIS A 70 -15.64 -10.32 4.04
C HIS A 70 -15.55 -11.04 5.40
N SER A 71 -16.37 -12.09 5.60
CA SER A 71 -16.41 -12.85 6.86
C SER A 71 -15.10 -13.58 7.19
N THR A 72 -14.27 -13.85 6.18
CA THR A 72 -12.97 -14.54 6.30
C THR A 72 -11.80 -13.59 6.07
N TYR A 73 -11.83 -12.42 6.69
CA TYR A 73 -10.84 -11.37 6.43
C TYR A 73 -9.43 -11.77 6.91
N THR A 74 -8.41 -11.48 6.10
CA THR A 74 -7.00 -11.66 6.49
C THR A 74 -6.24 -10.34 6.47
N TYR A 75 -5.43 -10.09 7.49
CA TYR A 75 -4.59 -8.91 7.62
C TYR A 75 -3.16 -9.33 7.91
N ASN A 76 -2.22 -8.98 7.03
CA ASN A 76 -0.80 -9.41 7.12
C ASN A 76 -0.61 -10.91 7.35
N GLY A 77 -1.44 -11.72 6.69
CA GLY A 77 -1.40 -13.19 6.79
C GLY A 77 -2.09 -13.78 8.02
N GLN A 78 -2.60 -12.95 8.93
CA GLN A 78 -3.41 -13.41 10.07
C GLN A 78 -4.91 -13.31 9.74
N GLU A 79 -5.67 -14.34 10.08
CA GLU A 79 -7.13 -14.33 9.96
C GLU A 79 -7.79 -13.53 11.09
N PHE A 80 -8.86 -12.82 10.74
CA PHE A 80 -9.69 -12.07 11.65
C PHE A 80 -11.17 -12.25 11.32
N ASP A 81 -11.97 -12.43 12.36
CA ASP A 81 -13.37 -12.03 12.32
C ASP A 81 -13.45 -10.49 12.16
N PRO A 82 -14.33 -9.95 11.30
CA PRO A 82 -14.45 -8.51 11.08
C PRO A 82 -14.58 -7.69 12.36
N GLN A 83 -15.38 -8.13 13.34
CA GLN A 83 -15.59 -7.38 14.58
C GLN A 83 -14.32 -7.32 15.44
N THR A 84 -13.56 -8.42 15.46
CA THR A 84 -12.27 -8.48 16.15
C THR A 84 -11.25 -7.55 15.49
N PHE A 85 -11.22 -7.50 14.15
CA PHE A 85 -10.37 -6.57 13.43
C PHE A 85 -10.77 -5.10 13.67
N VAL A 86 -12.07 -4.77 13.70
CA VAL A 86 -12.52 -3.42 14.06
C VAL A 86 -12.00 -3.01 15.43
N THR A 87 -12.08 -3.90 16.42
CA THR A 87 -11.54 -3.63 17.76
C THR A 87 -10.04 -3.33 17.72
N LEU A 88 -9.28 -4.06 16.90
CA LEU A 88 -7.85 -3.81 16.69
C LEU A 88 -7.61 -2.42 16.08
N VAL A 89 -8.28 -2.10 14.97
CA VAL A 89 -8.08 -0.82 14.27
C VAL A 89 -8.53 0.37 15.13
N GLN A 90 -9.66 0.23 15.84
CA GLN A 90 -10.14 1.25 16.76
C GLN A 90 -9.12 1.50 17.89
N ARG A 91 -8.56 0.44 18.47
CA ARG A 91 -7.51 0.56 19.49
C ARG A 91 -6.32 1.33 18.93
N GLU A 92 -5.81 0.94 17.75
CA GLU A 92 -4.66 1.60 17.14
C GLU A 92 -4.94 3.07 16.79
N ALA A 93 -6.13 3.39 16.25
CA ALA A 93 -6.51 4.76 15.94
C ALA A 93 -6.59 5.66 17.19
N ASN A 94 -7.06 5.12 18.32
CA ASN A 94 -7.19 5.87 19.57
C ASN A 94 -5.84 6.22 20.23
N ARG A 95 -4.73 5.64 19.76
CA ARG A 95 -3.36 6.00 20.19
C ARG A 95 -2.89 7.34 19.61
N PHE A 96 -3.73 7.97 18.77
CA PHE A 96 -3.44 9.22 18.09
C PHE A 96 -4.61 10.20 18.25
N ALA A 97 -4.31 11.44 18.62
CA ALA A 97 -5.26 12.53 18.51
C ALA A 97 -5.33 13.02 17.05
N GLY A 98 -6.55 13.16 16.52
CA GLY A 98 -6.78 13.66 15.16
C GLY A 98 -6.30 12.71 14.05
N PHE A 99 -6.35 11.40 14.29
CA PHE A 99 -5.95 10.40 13.30
C PHE A 99 -6.78 10.49 12.02
N THR A 100 -6.13 10.57 10.88
CA THR A 100 -6.76 10.57 9.55
C THR A 100 -5.96 9.69 8.60
N ILE A 101 -6.64 9.03 7.65
CA ILE A 101 -6.02 8.25 6.59
C ILE A 101 -6.40 8.87 5.25
N ASN A 102 -5.43 9.09 4.38
CA ASN A 102 -5.63 9.71 3.08
C ASN A 102 -5.06 8.82 1.97
N VAL A 103 -5.74 8.82 0.81
CA VAL A 103 -5.28 8.12 -0.38
C VAL A 103 -4.39 9.04 -1.20
N ASP A 104 -3.14 8.63 -1.42
CA ASP A 104 -2.24 9.29 -2.37
C ASP A 104 -2.43 8.73 -3.79
N ALA A 105 -2.38 7.40 -3.93
CA ALA A 105 -2.55 6.73 -5.22
C ALA A 105 -3.30 5.41 -5.06
N ILE A 106 -4.08 5.02 -6.07
CA ILE A 106 -4.76 3.73 -6.13
C ILE A 106 -4.64 3.13 -7.53
N LEU A 107 -4.20 1.88 -7.59
CA LEU A 107 -4.11 1.06 -8.80
C LEU A 107 -5.04 -0.14 -8.63
N ILE A 108 -5.82 -0.44 -9.66
CA ILE A 108 -6.90 -1.42 -9.58
C ILE A 108 -6.70 -2.47 -10.66
N ASP A 109 -6.89 -3.73 -10.29
CA ASP A 109 -7.01 -4.86 -11.21
C ASP A 109 -8.40 -5.48 -11.03
N ASP A 110 -9.37 -4.99 -11.80
CA ASP A 110 -10.75 -5.50 -11.75
C ASP A 110 -10.82 -6.99 -12.11
N GLY A 111 -9.95 -7.48 -12.99
CA GLY A 111 -9.92 -8.91 -13.37
C GLY A 111 -9.49 -9.80 -12.21
N ALA A 112 -8.47 -9.37 -11.46
CA ALA A 112 -7.99 -10.08 -10.28
C ALA A 112 -8.77 -9.76 -8.99
N GLN A 113 -9.75 -8.84 -9.06
CA GLN A 113 -10.53 -8.35 -7.92
C GLN A 113 -9.63 -7.85 -6.78
N CYS A 114 -8.60 -7.07 -7.13
CA CYS A 114 -7.65 -6.53 -6.17
C CYS A 114 -7.24 -5.09 -6.50
N LEU A 115 -6.63 -4.43 -5.53
CA LEU A 115 -6.03 -3.11 -5.69
C LEU A 115 -4.73 -3.01 -4.92
N SER A 116 -3.88 -2.10 -5.36
CA SER A 116 -2.76 -1.58 -4.59
C SER A 116 -3.01 -0.10 -4.32
N CYS A 117 -2.72 0.35 -3.11
CA CYS A 117 -2.96 1.73 -2.72
C CYS A 117 -1.77 2.25 -1.92
N ARG A 118 -1.32 3.46 -2.24
CA ARG A 118 -0.41 4.22 -1.39
C ARG A 118 -1.24 5.16 -0.54
N LEU A 119 -1.09 5.04 0.77
CA LEU A 119 -1.77 5.83 1.77
C LEU A 119 -0.77 6.69 2.51
N TYR A 120 -1.25 7.83 3.01
CA TYR A 120 -0.59 8.53 4.09
C TYR A 120 -1.58 8.80 5.21
N SER A 121 -1.20 8.41 6.42
CA SER A 121 -1.96 8.70 7.63
C SER A 121 -1.26 9.78 8.42
N LYS A 122 -2.03 10.59 9.13
CA LYS A 122 -1.54 11.66 10.00
C LYS A 122 -2.22 11.55 11.36
N GLY A 123 -1.47 11.72 12.44
CA GLY A 123 -2.04 11.82 13.78
C GLY A 123 -1.00 12.22 14.81
N ARG A 124 -1.44 12.77 15.95
CA ARG A 124 -0.57 13.10 17.07
C ARG A 124 -0.50 11.95 18.06
N PRO A 125 0.65 11.26 18.23
CA PRO A 125 0.76 10.19 19.20
C PRO A 125 0.39 10.68 20.61
N THR A 126 -0.44 9.94 21.33
CA THR A 126 -0.82 10.24 22.72
C THR A 126 -0.14 9.32 23.73
N GLU A 127 0.55 8.29 23.24
CA GLU A 127 1.31 7.31 24.00
C GLU A 127 2.50 6.80 23.18
N THR A 128 3.36 5.98 23.80
CA THR A 128 4.52 5.39 23.13
C THR A 128 4.12 4.59 21.89
N ILE A 129 4.72 4.92 20.73
CA ILE A 129 4.51 4.23 19.45
C ILE A 129 5.85 3.66 19.00
N PHE A 130 5.91 2.38 18.63
CA PHE A 130 7.15 1.69 18.20
C PHE A 130 8.35 1.88 19.14
N GLY A 131 8.10 2.03 20.46
CA GLY A 131 9.14 2.26 21.46
C GLY A 131 9.65 3.71 21.53
N TYR A 132 9.04 4.65 20.82
CA TYR A 132 9.36 6.07 20.87
C TYR A 132 8.31 6.83 21.67
N GLU A 133 8.76 7.76 22.51
CA GLU A 133 7.88 8.67 23.24
C GLU A 133 7.18 9.65 22.30
N PRO A 134 5.95 10.11 22.63
CA PRO A 134 5.25 11.10 21.84
C PRO A 134 6.08 12.37 21.59
N PRO A 135 6.27 12.81 20.34
CA PRO A 135 7.04 14.01 20.02
C PRO A 135 6.27 15.31 20.29
N GLY A 136 5.02 15.23 20.79
CA GLY A 136 4.17 16.40 21.04
C GLY A 136 3.54 17.03 19.79
N GLN A 137 3.79 16.47 18.61
CA GLN A 137 3.30 16.96 17.31
C GLN A 137 2.75 15.82 16.44
N ASP A 138 2.16 16.19 15.31
CA ASP A 138 1.62 15.23 14.37
C ASP A 138 2.77 14.49 13.66
N VAL A 139 2.62 13.18 13.48
CA VAL A 139 3.53 12.34 12.68
C VAL A 139 2.77 11.75 11.50
N TYR A 140 3.51 11.45 10.43
CA TYR A 140 2.97 10.86 9.21
C TYR A 140 3.44 9.42 9.03
N PHE A 141 2.52 8.57 8.59
CA PHE A 141 2.76 7.17 8.24
C PHE A 141 2.47 6.99 6.76
N VAL A 142 3.48 6.61 5.97
CA VAL A 142 3.29 6.29 4.55
C VAL A 142 3.25 4.78 4.40
N GLU A 143 2.14 4.28 3.88
CA GLU A 143 1.87 2.85 3.76
C GLU A 143 1.55 2.45 2.32
N HIS A 144 1.95 1.25 1.94
CA HIS A 144 1.47 0.61 0.70
C HIS A 144 0.61 -0.58 1.08
N HIS A 145 -0.67 -0.52 0.72
CA HIS A 145 -1.64 -1.57 0.92
C HIS A 145 -1.82 -2.36 -0.37
N PHE A 146 -1.96 -3.67 -0.24
CA PHE A 146 -2.42 -4.59 -1.26
C PHE A 146 -3.69 -5.25 -0.74
N ALA A 147 -4.80 -5.03 -1.41
CA ALA A 147 -6.12 -5.44 -0.95
C ALA A 147 -6.82 -6.33 -1.99
N TRP A 148 -7.43 -7.42 -1.54
CA TRP A 148 -8.25 -8.32 -2.37
C TRP A 148 -9.70 -8.28 -1.91
N PHE A 149 -10.59 -8.55 -2.85
CA PHE A 149 -12.02 -8.53 -2.65
C PHE A 149 -12.64 -9.87 -3.02
N THR A 150 -13.60 -10.29 -2.22
CA THR A 150 -14.42 -11.48 -2.44
C THR A 150 -15.88 -11.08 -2.29
N ALA A 151 -16.70 -11.37 -3.29
CA ALA A 151 -18.12 -11.01 -3.30
C ALA A 151 -18.37 -9.53 -2.99
N GLY A 152 -17.55 -8.64 -3.56
CA GLY A 152 -17.66 -7.18 -3.36
C GLY A 152 -17.29 -6.70 -1.95
N LYS A 153 -16.54 -7.49 -1.17
CA LYS A 153 -16.06 -7.11 0.17
C LYS A 153 -14.58 -7.36 0.34
N LEU A 154 -13.92 -6.52 1.13
CA LEU A 154 -12.50 -6.62 1.44
C LEU A 154 -12.22 -7.93 2.19
N SER A 155 -11.44 -8.84 1.59
CA SER A 155 -11.18 -10.19 2.12
C SER A 155 -9.74 -10.40 2.55
N LYS A 156 -8.80 -9.60 2.04
CA LYS A 156 -7.40 -9.65 2.45
C LYS A 156 -6.76 -8.28 2.30
N THR A 157 -5.92 -7.92 3.26
CA THR A 157 -5.02 -6.78 3.17
C THR A 157 -3.62 -7.20 3.60
N LEU A 158 -2.62 -6.85 2.81
CA LEU A 158 -1.22 -6.84 3.19
C LEU A 158 -0.73 -5.40 3.13
N PHE A 159 0.08 -4.96 4.08
CA PHE A 159 0.67 -3.64 3.99
C PHE A 159 2.16 -3.61 4.32
N THR A 160 2.83 -2.58 3.80
CA THR A 160 4.18 -2.19 4.19
C THR A 160 4.15 -0.75 4.67
N LEU A 161 4.97 -0.42 5.66
CA LEU A 161 5.10 0.91 6.24
C LEU A 161 6.53 1.41 5.99
N ASP A 162 6.67 2.69 5.62
CA ASP A 162 7.97 3.36 5.63
C ASP A 162 8.42 3.65 7.07
N PHE A 163 8.88 2.60 7.74
CA PHE A 163 9.31 2.66 9.13
C PHE A 163 10.53 3.55 9.34
N LYS A 164 11.37 3.72 8.30
CA LYS A 164 12.54 4.59 8.36
C LYS A 164 12.11 6.05 8.51
N SER A 165 11.16 6.50 7.69
CA SER A 165 10.60 7.86 7.78
C SER A 165 9.83 8.10 9.07
N VAL A 166 9.09 7.10 9.56
CA VAL A 166 8.44 7.18 10.88
C VAL A 166 9.49 7.34 11.99
N SER A 167 10.48 6.44 12.04
CA SER A 167 11.54 6.49 13.06
C SER A 167 12.31 7.81 13.04
N TYR A 168 12.53 8.39 11.85
CA TYR A 168 13.21 9.67 11.71
C TYR A 168 12.39 10.81 12.34
N GLN A 169 11.08 10.89 12.05
CA GLN A 169 10.19 11.90 12.63
C GLN A 169 10.16 11.84 14.17
N PHE A 170 10.15 10.64 14.75
CA PHE A 170 10.20 10.48 16.22
C PHE A 170 11.54 10.88 16.83
N ARG A 171 12.66 10.66 16.13
CA ARG A 171 14.01 11.00 16.63
C ARG A 171 14.39 12.46 16.40
N HIS A 172 13.77 13.10 15.42
CA HIS A 172 14.06 14.46 14.99
C HIS A 172 12.77 15.27 14.90
N PRO A 173 12.07 15.53 16.02
CA PRO A 173 10.81 16.24 16.00
C PRO A 173 10.93 17.66 15.43
N ASP A 174 12.07 18.31 15.57
CA ASP A 174 12.27 19.66 15.03
C ASP A 174 12.58 19.68 13.52
N ALA A 175 12.77 18.52 12.89
CA ALA A 175 13.03 18.43 11.46
C ALA A 175 11.74 18.56 10.65
N GLU A 176 11.79 19.38 9.59
CA GLU A 176 10.69 19.45 8.63
C GLU A 176 10.52 18.10 7.92
N TYR A 177 9.30 17.57 7.93
CA TYR A 177 8.94 16.35 7.20
C TYR A 177 8.07 16.69 6.00
N ALA A 178 8.60 16.47 4.80
CA ALA A 178 7.89 16.67 3.55
C ALA A 178 7.31 15.33 3.04
N LEU A 179 6.01 15.30 2.78
CA LEU A 179 5.37 14.16 2.12
C LEU A 179 5.71 14.16 0.63
N ASP A 180 6.40 13.11 0.18
CA ASP A 180 6.59 12.82 -1.24
C ASP A 180 5.31 12.14 -1.78
N LEU A 181 4.36 12.92 -2.30
CA LEU A 181 3.05 12.43 -2.81
C LEU A 181 3.10 12.13 -4.31
N LEU A 182 2.72 10.92 -4.70
CA LEU A 182 2.64 10.51 -6.12
C LEU A 182 1.62 11.36 -6.89
N GLY A 183 0.54 11.77 -6.24
CA GLY A 183 -0.51 12.60 -6.85
C GLY A 183 -0.03 13.97 -7.35
N GLN A 184 1.15 14.44 -6.94
CA GLN A 184 1.73 15.71 -7.38
C GLN A 184 2.50 15.62 -8.71
N SER A 185 2.71 14.41 -9.24
CA SER A 185 3.39 14.17 -10.52
C SER A 185 2.52 13.41 -11.54
N PRO A 186 1.30 13.87 -11.88
CA PRO A 186 0.52 13.21 -12.92
C PRO A 186 1.18 13.46 -14.28
N THR A 187 1.92 12.47 -14.78
CA THR A 187 2.37 12.49 -16.17
C THR A 187 1.22 11.97 -17.02
N LEU A 188 0.68 12.81 -17.90
CA LEU A 188 -0.32 12.37 -18.87
C LEU A 188 0.33 11.35 -19.80
N ALA A 189 -0.21 10.13 -19.81
CA ALA A 189 0.24 9.10 -20.74
C ALA A 189 -0.05 9.57 -22.18
N THR A 190 1.01 9.87 -22.94
CA THR A 190 0.91 10.19 -24.37
C THR A 190 0.67 8.95 -25.23
N LYS A 191 0.94 7.76 -24.66
CA LYS A 191 0.70 6.44 -25.24
C LYS A 191 0.21 5.50 -24.16
N THR A 192 -0.92 4.85 -24.41
CA THR A 192 -1.44 3.79 -23.54
C THR A 192 -0.90 2.44 -24.02
N LEU A 193 -0.25 1.70 -23.12
CA LEU A 193 0.19 0.32 -23.38
C LEU A 193 -0.86 -0.68 -22.87
N SER A 194 -0.92 -1.84 -23.52
CA SER A 194 -1.71 -2.97 -22.99
C SER A 194 -1.08 -3.50 -21.69
N ARG A 195 -1.86 -4.21 -20.87
CA ARG A 195 -1.36 -4.90 -19.67
C ARG A 195 -0.15 -5.78 -20.00
N GLN A 196 -0.26 -6.63 -21.01
CA GLN A 196 0.83 -7.52 -21.43
C GLN A 196 2.07 -6.72 -21.82
N SER A 197 1.91 -5.64 -22.58
CA SER A 197 3.04 -4.80 -22.99
C SER A 197 3.73 -4.09 -21.82
N LEU A 198 2.98 -3.71 -20.77
CA LEU A 198 3.55 -3.15 -19.54
C LEU A 198 4.35 -4.21 -18.76
N GLU A 199 3.77 -5.41 -18.62
CA GLU A 199 4.43 -6.54 -17.96
C GLU A 199 5.71 -6.95 -18.69
N ASP A 200 5.67 -7.04 -20.02
CA ASP A 200 6.83 -7.37 -20.85
C ASP A 200 7.93 -6.29 -20.74
N ALA A 201 7.56 -5.01 -20.81
CA ALA A 201 8.51 -3.90 -20.72
C ALA A 201 9.18 -3.84 -19.34
N PHE A 202 8.40 -4.01 -18.27
CA PHE A 202 8.93 -4.01 -16.91
C PHE A 202 9.78 -5.26 -16.64
N GLY A 203 9.37 -6.43 -17.15
CA GLY A 203 10.17 -7.65 -17.08
C GLY A 203 11.51 -7.53 -17.81
N ALA A 204 11.53 -6.92 -19.00
CA ALA A 204 12.75 -6.63 -19.73
C ALA A 204 13.67 -5.64 -18.99
N TYR A 205 13.11 -4.61 -18.35
CA TYR A 205 13.84 -3.70 -17.47
C TYR A 205 14.49 -4.46 -16.30
N LEU A 206 13.75 -5.32 -15.59
CA LEU A 206 14.31 -6.13 -14.51
C LEU A 206 15.40 -7.08 -15.03
N GLY A 207 15.24 -7.64 -16.23
CA GLY A 207 16.29 -8.42 -16.90
C GLY A 207 17.57 -7.60 -17.11
N CYS A 208 17.45 -6.36 -17.57
CA CYS A 208 18.58 -5.43 -17.73
C CYS A 208 19.31 -5.17 -16.39
N VAL A 209 18.56 -4.94 -15.31
CA VAL A 209 19.10 -4.77 -13.95
C VAL A 209 19.85 -6.02 -13.50
N ASN A 210 19.20 -7.19 -13.60
CA ASN A 210 19.75 -8.47 -13.13
C ASN A 210 20.98 -8.92 -13.93
N ASP A 211 21.02 -8.61 -15.23
CA ASP A 211 22.17 -8.86 -16.10
C ASP A 211 23.28 -7.80 -15.95
N TRP A 212 23.09 -6.79 -15.09
CA TRP A 212 24.01 -5.66 -14.88
C TRP A 212 24.30 -4.84 -16.15
N LYS A 213 23.33 -4.78 -17.08
CA LYS A 213 23.43 -4.05 -18.36
C LYS A 213 22.92 -2.61 -18.29
N MET A 214 22.61 -2.11 -17.09
CA MET A 214 22.05 -0.77 -16.91
C MET A 214 22.87 0.33 -17.59
N LYS A 215 24.20 0.24 -17.55
CA LYS A 215 25.07 1.23 -18.20
C LYS A 215 24.85 1.34 -19.72
N SER A 216 24.56 0.23 -20.41
CA SER A 216 24.37 0.23 -21.86
C SER A 216 22.91 0.32 -22.28
N ASP A 217 22.00 -0.18 -21.45
CA ASP A 217 20.63 -0.48 -21.87
C ASP A 217 19.55 0.29 -21.09
N LEU A 218 19.89 1.03 -20.02
CA LEU A 218 18.90 1.75 -19.19
C LEU A 218 18.09 2.77 -20.00
N ALA A 219 18.73 3.47 -20.93
CA ALA A 219 18.07 4.45 -21.81
C ALA A 219 16.97 3.85 -22.71
N ARG A 220 16.87 2.51 -22.80
CA ARG A 220 15.79 1.82 -23.52
C ARG A 220 14.50 1.74 -22.70
N PHE A 221 14.59 1.89 -21.38
CA PHE A 221 13.50 1.69 -20.43
C PHE A 221 13.07 2.96 -19.71
N CYS A 222 14.02 3.88 -19.47
CA CYS A 222 13.77 5.13 -18.77
C CYS A 222 13.81 6.32 -19.73
N HIS A 223 13.04 7.36 -19.42
CA HIS A 223 13.20 8.67 -20.06
C HIS A 223 14.56 9.27 -19.69
N SER A 224 15.07 10.21 -20.50
CA SER A 224 16.35 10.89 -20.23
C SER A 224 16.39 11.59 -18.87
N GLU A 225 15.23 11.97 -18.35
CA GLU A 225 15.03 12.43 -16.98
C GLU A 225 14.02 11.53 -16.28
N MET A 226 14.29 11.16 -15.04
CA MET A 226 13.38 10.39 -14.19
C MET A 226 13.42 10.89 -12.75
N THR A 227 12.32 10.70 -12.01
CA THR A 227 12.32 10.85 -10.56
C THR A 227 12.43 9.46 -9.93
N HIS A 228 13.43 9.25 -9.08
CA HIS A 228 13.61 8.02 -8.31
C HIS A 228 13.75 8.36 -6.83
N ASN A 229 12.84 7.87 -6.00
CA ASN A 229 12.79 8.17 -4.56
C ASN A 229 12.82 9.68 -4.25
N GLY A 230 12.04 10.47 -5.00
CA GLY A 230 11.97 11.93 -4.86
C GLY A 230 13.14 12.70 -5.50
N GLU A 231 14.21 12.02 -5.92
CA GLU A 231 15.36 12.65 -6.56
C GLU A 231 15.23 12.64 -8.08
N LYS A 232 15.47 13.79 -8.72
CA LYS A 232 15.59 13.86 -10.19
C LYS A 232 16.95 13.33 -10.63
N LEU A 233 16.92 12.35 -11.53
CA LEU A 233 18.09 11.70 -12.10
C LEU A 233 18.07 11.84 -13.63
N THR A 234 19.26 11.95 -14.22
CA THR A 234 19.46 11.83 -15.67
C THR A 234 19.98 10.44 -16.02
N VAL A 235 19.69 9.97 -17.23
CA VAL A 235 20.05 8.61 -17.71
C VAL A 235 21.34 8.63 -18.55
N ASP A 236 22.13 9.70 -18.41
CA ASP A 236 23.33 10.00 -19.21
C ASP A 236 24.61 9.36 -18.67
#